data_AF-A0A936G267-F1
#
_entry.id   AF-A0A936G267-F1
#
_cell.length_a   1.000
_cell.length_b   1.000
_cell.length_c   1.000
_cell.angle_alpha   90.00
_cell.angle_beta   90.00
_cell.angle_gamma   90.00
#
_symmetry.space_group_name_H-M   'P 1'
#
loop_
_entity.id
_entity.type
_entity.pdbx_description
1 polymer ?
#
loop_
_entity_poly.entity_id
_entity_poly.type
_entity_poly.pdbx_seq_one_letter_code
_entity_poly.pdbx_strand_id
1 'polypeptide(L)'
;MAPATDAQAISKKATTNDLVKYVVEQVGLLGEGKNATIDFLDRAAVGEFCRALGFAAERNWAALPLDEISPEDETGAKVVPADEAAKILACVKVMFSRGKLAPSDEGTPAPHILNDFLPAGTTYRGKKCLGHLWEWQYALAVELEHGRYRGTNVTNNHPVLTALVVLAHLSEDALYYARLWVMETEGELLNAQLDRTPFAELHETLEVLQRAEQHKAQRIAEKVAAA
;
A
#
# COMPACT_ATOMS: atom_id res chain seq x y z
N MET A 1 15.87 -5.99 -25.98
CA MET A 1 14.42 -6.25 -26.09
C MET A 1 13.85 -6.32 -24.69
N ALA A 2 12.71 -5.67 -24.43
CA ALA A 2 11.95 -5.90 -23.19
C ALA A 2 11.53 -7.38 -23.12
N PRO A 3 11.48 -8.00 -21.93
CA PRO A 3 10.98 -9.37 -21.79
C PRO A 3 9.54 -9.45 -22.28
N ALA A 4 9.18 -10.58 -22.92
CA ALA A 4 7.82 -10.78 -23.43
C ALA A 4 6.87 -11.37 -22.38
N THR A 5 7.41 -11.88 -21.26
CA THR A 5 6.65 -12.42 -20.12
C THR A 5 7.40 -12.16 -18.79
N ASP A 6 6.70 -12.23 -17.66
CA ASP A 6 7.27 -12.09 -16.32
C ASP A 6 8.29 -13.21 -16.03
N ALA A 7 7.92 -14.46 -16.36
CA ALA A 7 8.83 -15.61 -16.26
C ALA A 7 10.12 -15.45 -17.10
N GLN A 8 10.04 -14.75 -18.24
CA GLN A 8 11.22 -14.42 -19.04
C GLN A 8 12.07 -13.31 -18.43
N ALA A 9 11.46 -12.36 -17.72
CA ALA A 9 12.20 -11.36 -16.96
C ALA A 9 12.97 -12.05 -15.82
N ILE A 10 12.28 -12.88 -15.03
CA ILE A 10 12.84 -13.59 -13.88
C ILE A 10 13.97 -14.54 -14.31
N SER A 11 13.74 -15.36 -15.34
CA SER A 11 14.76 -16.29 -15.86
C SER A 11 16.03 -15.60 -16.40
N LYS A 12 15.95 -14.33 -16.79
CA LYS A 12 17.10 -13.52 -17.22
C LYS A 12 17.82 -12.80 -16.07
N LYS A 13 17.51 -13.13 -14.81
CA LYS A 13 18.01 -12.43 -13.61
C LYS A 13 17.64 -10.94 -13.64
N ALA A 14 16.42 -10.62 -14.08
CA ALA A 14 15.88 -9.27 -13.99
C ALA A 14 16.05 -8.74 -12.56
N THR A 15 16.43 -7.47 -12.45
CA THR A 15 16.44 -6.81 -11.15
C THR A 15 14.99 -6.62 -10.69
N THR A 16 14.78 -6.42 -9.39
CA THR A 16 13.47 -6.03 -8.83
C THR A 16 12.87 -4.84 -9.58
N ASN A 17 13.70 -3.86 -9.95
CA ASN A 17 13.27 -2.69 -10.71
C ASN A 17 12.78 -3.04 -12.12
N ASP A 18 13.32 -4.08 -12.74
CA ASP A 18 12.90 -4.53 -14.07
C ASP A 18 11.55 -5.25 -13.99
N LEU A 19 11.32 -6.05 -12.94
CA LEU A 19 10.03 -6.70 -12.68
C LEU A 19 8.94 -5.67 -12.35
N VAL A 20 9.22 -4.74 -11.44
CA VAL A 20 8.30 -3.64 -11.10
C VAL A 20 7.95 -2.83 -12.36
N LYS A 21 8.95 -2.52 -13.18
CA LYS A 21 8.76 -1.82 -14.46
C LYS A 21 7.85 -2.61 -15.40
N TYR A 22 8.08 -3.93 -15.55
CA TYR A 22 7.26 -4.79 -16.39
C TYR A 22 5.79 -4.77 -15.95
N VAL A 23 5.53 -4.95 -14.64
CA VAL A 23 4.17 -4.89 -14.07
C VAL A 23 3.49 -3.56 -14.35
N VAL A 24 4.17 -2.44 -14.07
CA VAL A 24 3.62 -1.08 -14.31
C VAL A 24 3.36 -0.83 -15.79
N GLU A 25 4.25 -1.27 -16.68
CA GLU A 25 4.09 -1.12 -18.12
C GLU A 25 2.91 -1.96 -18.64
N GLN A 26 2.74 -3.21 -18.18
CA GLN A 26 1.60 -4.05 -18.59
C GLN A 26 0.27 -3.45 -18.13
N VAL A 27 0.17 -2.98 -16.89
CA VAL A 27 -1.06 -2.34 -16.40
C VAL A 27 -1.32 -1.03 -17.14
N GLY A 28 -0.27 -0.25 -17.44
CA GLY A 28 -0.39 1.01 -18.19
C GLY A 28 -0.95 0.86 -19.61
N LEU A 29 -0.68 -0.28 -20.28
CA LEU A 29 -1.26 -0.57 -21.61
C LEU A 29 -2.79 -0.51 -21.62
N LEU A 30 -3.44 -0.89 -20.52
CA LEU A 30 -4.90 -0.86 -20.39
C LEU A 30 -5.44 0.57 -20.47
N GLY A 31 -4.76 1.52 -19.82
CA GLY A 31 -5.12 2.95 -19.88
C GLY A 31 -4.93 3.57 -21.27
N GLU A 32 -4.02 3.01 -22.07
CA GLU A 32 -3.82 3.38 -23.48
C GLU A 32 -4.81 2.69 -24.44
N GLY A 33 -5.77 1.90 -23.93
CA GLY A 33 -6.73 1.14 -24.72
C GLY A 33 -6.10 -0.05 -25.47
N LYS A 34 -4.93 -0.52 -25.03
CA LYS A 34 -4.22 -1.67 -25.63
C LYS A 34 -4.46 -2.94 -24.82
N ASN A 35 -4.32 -4.08 -25.50
CA ASN A 35 -4.33 -5.38 -24.82
C ASN A 35 -3.04 -5.55 -23.99
N ALA A 36 -3.19 -6.02 -22.76
CA ALA A 36 -2.09 -6.39 -21.89
C ALA A 36 -2.11 -7.89 -21.61
N THR A 37 -0.92 -8.48 -21.41
CA THR A 37 -0.82 -9.84 -20.88
C THR A 37 -0.59 -9.75 -19.38
N ILE A 38 -1.44 -10.44 -18.62
CA ILE A 38 -1.37 -10.47 -17.16
C ILE A 38 -0.86 -11.85 -16.75
N ASP A 39 0.46 -11.97 -16.63
CA ASP A 39 1.19 -13.21 -16.32
C ASP A 39 2.02 -13.11 -15.02
N PHE A 40 1.78 -12.05 -14.23
CA PHE A 40 2.44 -11.76 -12.96
C PHE A 40 1.50 -11.86 -11.75
N LEU A 41 0.22 -12.21 -11.98
CA LEU A 41 -0.81 -12.23 -10.92
C LEU A 41 -1.10 -13.61 -10.35
N ASP A 42 -0.66 -14.70 -10.94
CA ASP A 42 -0.89 -16.01 -10.33
C ASP A 42 -0.07 -16.19 -9.03
N ARG A 43 -0.45 -17.16 -8.21
CA ARG A 43 0.16 -17.39 -6.90
C ARG A 43 1.68 -17.63 -6.98
N ALA A 44 2.16 -18.30 -8.02
CA ALA A 44 3.58 -18.60 -8.17
C ALA A 44 4.35 -17.33 -8.56
N ALA A 45 3.84 -16.59 -9.55
CA ALA A 45 4.43 -15.33 -10.00
C ALA A 45 4.51 -14.28 -8.88
N VAL A 46 3.43 -14.08 -8.11
CA VAL A 46 3.44 -13.18 -6.95
C VAL A 46 4.50 -13.61 -5.93
N GLY A 47 4.64 -14.91 -5.67
CA GLY A 47 5.66 -15.44 -4.78
C GLY A 47 7.10 -15.20 -5.28
N GLU A 48 7.34 -15.33 -6.58
CA GLU A 48 8.62 -14.99 -7.20
C GLU A 48 8.90 -13.49 -7.08
N PHE A 49 7.88 -12.65 -7.27
CA PHE A 49 7.99 -11.21 -7.10
C PHE A 49 8.30 -10.82 -5.65
N CYS A 50 7.63 -11.40 -4.65
CA CYS A 50 7.93 -11.20 -3.23
C CYS A 50 9.40 -11.55 -2.93
N ARG A 51 9.90 -12.69 -3.43
CA ARG A 51 11.33 -13.05 -3.28
C ARG A 51 12.25 -12.06 -3.99
N ALA A 52 11.87 -11.58 -5.17
CA ALA A 52 12.66 -10.59 -5.91
C ALA A 52 12.68 -9.22 -5.21
N LEU A 53 11.64 -8.86 -4.44
CA LEU A 53 11.65 -7.70 -3.54
C LEU A 53 12.60 -7.90 -2.34
N GLY A 54 13.06 -9.12 -2.10
CA GLY A 54 13.88 -9.48 -0.95
C GLY A 54 13.06 -9.83 0.29
N PHE A 55 11.80 -10.23 0.13
CA PHE A 55 11.02 -10.77 1.25
C PHE A 55 11.60 -12.13 1.68
N ALA A 56 11.28 -12.55 2.90
CA ALA A 56 11.62 -13.89 3.36
C ALA A 56 10.96 -14.96 2.46
N ALA A 57 11.55 -16.16 2.39
CA ALA A 57 11.15 -17.16 1.39
C ALA A 57 9.69 -17.62 1.53
N GLU A 58 9.19 -17.62 2.77
CA GLU A 58 7.83 -17.96 3.18
C GLU A 58 6.82 -16.83 2.96
N ARG A 59 7.29 -15.59 2.74
CA ARG A 59 6.46 -14.38 2.59
C ARG A 59 5.87 -14.24 1.19
N ASN A 60 5.15 -15.25 0.71
CA ASN A 60 4.34 -15.16 -0.51
C ASN A 60 2.95 -14.62 -0.18
N TRP A 61 2.70 -13.34 -0.43
CA TRP A 61 1.43 -12.68 -0.11
C TRP A 61 0.21 -13.30 -0.83
N ALA A 62 0.37 -13.94 -1.98
CA ALA A 62 -0.73 -14.64 -2.67
C ALA A 62 -1.05 -16.03 -2.09
N ALA A 63 -0.21 -16.53 -1.18
CA ALA A 63 -0.36 -17.84 -0.55
C ALA A 63 -0.67 -17.76 0.95
N LEU A 64 -0.47 -16.60 1.57
CA LEU A 64 -0.62 -16.39 3.00
C LEU A 64 -2.03 -15.92 3.39
N PRO A 65 -2.49 -16.26 4.60
CA PRO A 65 -3.67 -15.63 5.17
C PRO A 65 -3.38 -14.18 5.60
N LEU A 66 -4.42 -13.34 5.68
CA LEU A 66 -4.25 -11.88 5.79
C LEU A 66 -3.62 -11.47 7.12
N ASP A 67 -4.01 -12.12 8.21
CA ASP A 67 -3.43 -11.99 9.55
C ASP A 67 -1.94 -12.34 9.59
N GLU A 68 -1.46 -13.17 8.66
CA GLU A 68 -0.03 -13.44 8.50
C GLU A 68 0.69 -12.42 7.58
N ILE A 69 -0.02 -11.74 6.68
CA ILE A 69 0.56 -10.71 5.80
C ILE A 69 0.62 -9.37 6.53
N SER A 70 -0.46 -9.04 7.24
CA SER A 70 -0.65 -7.80 7.98
C SER A 70 -1.25 -8.11 9.36
N PRO A 71 -0.43 -8.60 10.31
CA PRO A 71 -0.88 -8.83 11.67
C PRO A 71 -1.28 -7.52 12.34
N GLU A 72 -2.06 -7.65 13.41
CA GLU A 72 -2.37 -6.52 14.30
C GLU A 72 -1.13 -6.13 15.10
N ASP A 73 -0.89 -4.82 15.25
CA ASP A 73 0.16 -4.28 16.09
C ASP A 73 -0.34 -3.82 17.47
N GLU A 74 0.55 -3.25 18.28
CA GLU A 74 0.23 -2.75 19.62
C GLU A 74 -0.81 -1.62 19.65
N THR A 75 -1.11 -1.01 18.50
CA THR A 75 -2.14 0.03 18.39
C THR A 75 -3.52 -0.54 18.10
N GLY A 76 -3.63 -1.84 17.81
CA GLY A 76 -4.84 -2.49 17.33
C GLY A 76 -5.07 -2.34 15.82
N ALA A 77 -4.10 -1.81 15.08
CA ALA A 77 -4.19 -1.67 13.63
C ALA A 77 -3.51 -2.87 12.94
N LYS A 78 -4.10 -3.36 11.86
CA LYS A 78 -3.41 -4.30 10.96
C LYS A 78 -2.36 -3.54 10.16
N VAL A 79 -1.13 -4.04 10.17
CA VAL A 79 0.00 -3.40 9.48
C VAL A 79 0.87 -4.42 8.77
N VAL A 80 1.30 -4.12 7.55
CA VAL A 80 2.33 -4.91 6.86
C VAL A 80 3.67 -4.78 7.60
N PRO A 81 4.48 -5.84 7.79
CA PRO A 81 5.78 -5.73 8.43
C PRO A 81 6.67 -4.63 7.84
N ALA A 82 7.29 -3.83 8.72
CA ALA A 82 8.04 -2.63 8.35
C ALA A 82 9.10 -2.84 7.26
N ASP A 83 9.82 -3.97 7.30
CA ASP A 83 10.83 -4.33 6.32
C ASP A 83 10.22 -4.53 4.91
N GLU A 84 9.09 -5.23 4.82
CA GLU A 84 8.37 -5.48 3.57
C GLU A 84 7.77 -4.18 3.03
N ALA A 85 7.11 -3.40 3.89
CA ALA A 85 6.53 -2.12 3.53
C ALA A 85 7.60 -1.13 3.02
N ALA A 86 8.78 -1.09 3.66
CA ALA A 86 9.90 -0.25 3.23
C ALA A 86 10.46 -0.67 1.87
N LYS A 87 10.56 -1.97 1.58
CA LYS A 87 10.97 -2.49 0.27
C LYS A 87 9.99 -2.11 -0.83
N ILE A 88 8.68 -2.19 -0.56
CA ILE A 88 7.62 -1.76 -1.47
C ILE A 88 7.72 -0.24 -1.70
N LEU A 89 7.83 0.55 -0.64
CA LEU A 89 7.97 2.01 -0.72
C LEU A 89 9.18 2.42 -1.56
N ALA A 90 10.31 1.73 -1.40
CA ALA A 90 11.51 1.96 -2.19
C ALA A 90 11.28 1.68 -3.68
N CYS A 91 10.59 0.59 -4.02
CA CYS A 91 10.26 0.26 -5.42
C CYS A 91 9.34 1.32 -6.05
N VAL A 92 8.30 1.72 -5.33
CA VAL A 92 7.37 2.77 -5.76
C VAL A 92 8.10 4.10 -5.98
N LYS A 93 9.00 4.48 -5.07
CA LYS A 93 9.85 5.68 -5.22
C LYS A 93 10.68 5.64 -6.49
N VAL A 94 11.27 4.49 -6.84
CA VAL A 94 12.03 4.34 -8.09
C VAL A 94 11.13 4.53 -9.31
N MET A 95 9.91 3.98 -9.30
CA MET A 95 8.96 4.16 -10.41
C MET A 95 8.55 5.62 -10.59
N PHE A 96 8.24 6.32 -9.50
CA PHE A 96 8.00 7.76 -9.51
C PHE A 96 9.20 8.53 -10.05
N SER A 97 10.41 8.20 -9.61
CA SER A 97 11.64 8.90 -10.03
C SER A 97 11.96 8.71 -11.52
N ARG A 98 11.53 7.58 -12.10
CA ARG A 98 11.71 7.24 -13.52
C ARG A 98 10.56 7.70 -14.41
N GLY A 99 9.57 8.42 -13.86
CA GLY A 99 8.41 8.91 -14.62
C GLY A 99 7.46 7.82 -15.10
N LYS A 100 7.51 6.62 -14.48
CA LYS A 100 6.67 5.47 -14.87
C LYS A 100 5.28 5.48 -14.26
N LEU A 101 5.06 6.35 -13.28
CA LEU A 101 3.75 6.65 -12.67
C LEU A 101 3.42 8.13 -12.86
N ALA A 102 3.71 8.67 -14.06
CA ALA A 102 3.29 10.02 -14.41
C ALA A 102 1.74 10.07 -14.45
N PRO A 103 1.11 11.14 -13.95
CA PRO A 103 -0.35 11.25 -13.93
C PRO A 103 -0.91 11.37 -15.36
N SER A 104 -2.22 11.18 -15.47
CA SER A 104 -2.98 11.54 -16.66
C SER A 104 -2.90 13.04 -16.96
N ASP A 105 -3.20 13.41 -18.20
CA ASP A 105 -3.18 14.79 -18.71
C ASP A 105 -4.13 15.77 -17.96
N GLU A 106 -4.97 15.27 -17.04
CA GLU A 106 -6.01 16.04 -16.33
C GLU A 106 -5.62 16.50 -14.91
N GLY A 107 -4.35 16.42 -14.51
CA GLY A 107 -3.95 16.91 -13.19
C GLY A 107 -2.45 17.16 -13.00
N THR A 108 -2.10 18.09 -12.10
CA THR A 108 -0.73 18.15 -11.57
C THR A 108 -0.62 17.09 -10.48
N PRO A 109 0.27 16.10 -10.60
CA PRO A 109 0.40 15.08 -9.57
C PRO A 109 0.89 15.76 -8.30
N ALA A 110 0.43 15.32 -7.12
CA ALA A 110 1.09 15.70 -5.88
C ALA A 110 2.54 15.19 -5.94
N PRO A 111 3.55 16.02 -6.26
CA PRO A 111 4.89 15.52 -6.61
C PRO A 111 5.62 14.98 -5.39
N HIS A 112 5.03 15.15 -4.21
CA HIS A 112 5.58 14.81 -2.91
C HIS A 112 4.71 13.79 -2.16
N ILE A 113 3.83 13.05 -2.86
CA ILE A 113 2.93 12.05 -2.27
C ILE A 113 3.67 11.03 -1.39
N LEU A 114 4.91 10.67 -1.74
CA LEU A 114 5.72 9.72 -0.98
C LEU A 114 6.47 10.34 0.20
N ASN A 115 6.60 11.68 0.25
CA ASN A 115 7.47 12.36 1.22
C ASN A 115 7.06 12.08 2.66
N ASP A 116 5.77 11.93 2.92
CA ASP A 116 5.25 11.65 4.25
C ASP A 116 5.82 10.34 4.82
N PHE A 117 5.96 9.32 3.98
CA PHE A 117 6.33 7.96 4.39
C PHE A 117 7.84 7.70 4.31
N LEU A 118 8.56 8.45 3.48
CA LEU A 118 10.00 8.32 3.36
C LEU A 118 10.73 8.73 4.65
N PRO A 119 11.93 8.18 4.93
CA PRO A 119 12.62 8.40 6.21
C PRO A 119 12.76 9.87 6.59
N ALA A 120 12.45 10.19 7.86
CA ALA A 120 12.60 11.54 8.40
C ALA A 120 14.04 12.05 8.28
N GLY A 121 14.19 13.37 8.12
CA GLY A 121 15.51 14.00 7.93
C GLY A 121 16.08 13.87 6.51
N THR A 122 15.39 13.16 5.60
CA THR A 122 15.74 13.12 4.18
C THR A 122 14.94 14.14 3.36
N THR A 123 15.30 14.30 2.09
CA THR A 123 14.56 15.13 1.12
C THR A 123 14.27 14.31 -0.13
N TYR A 124 13.06 14.44 -0.66
CA TYR A 124 12.67 13.84 -1.93
C TYR A 124 11.91 14.87 -2.76
N ARG A 125 12.30 14.99 -4.04
CA ARG A 125 11.77 15.98 -4.99
C ARG A 125 11.76 17.42 -4.43
N GLY A 126 12.77 17.78 -3.65
CA GLY A 126 12.93 19.15 -3.12
C GLY A 126 12.12 19.48 -1.86
N LYS A 127 11.36 18.53 -1.30
CA LYS A 127 10.68 18.71 0.00
C LYS A 127 11.17 17.71 1.05
N LYS A 128 11.06 18.08 2.33
CA LYS A 128 11.41 17.22 3.46
C LYS A 128 10.55 15.97 3.48
N CYS A 129 11.10 14.88 4.00
CA CYS A 129 10.36 13.65 4.28
C CYS A 129 10.02 13.57 5.78
N LEU A 130 8.88 12.96 6.13
CA LEU A 130 8.32 13.00 7.49
C LEU A 130 8.52 11.70 8.29
N GLY A 131 8.75 10.56 7.64
CA GLY A 131 9.07 9.30 8.32
C GLY A 131 7.86 8.50 8.82
N HIS A 132 6.66 8.74 8.30
CA HIS A 132 5.44 8.01 8.66
C HIS A 132 5.35 6.63 8.03
N LEU A 133 6.41 5.81 8.14
CA LEU A 133 6.42 4.45 7.58
C LEU A 133 5.28 3.60 8.15
N TRP A 134 4.88 3.83 9.40
CA TRP A 134 3.73 3.17 10.02
C TRP A 134 2.43 3.40 9.24
N GLU A 135 2.13 4.65 8.84
CA GLU A 135 0.94 4.95 8.04
C GLU A 135 0.99 4.25 6.66
N TRP A 136 2.18 4.09 6.08
CA TRP A 136 2.37 3.31 4.86
C TRP A 136 2.15 1.79 5.06
N GLN A 137 2.55 1.25 6.21
CA GLN A 137 2.29 -0.16 6.57
C GLN A 137 0.79 -0.42 6.74
N TYR A 138 0.10 0.49 7.43
CA TYR A 138 -1.35 0.45 7.60
C TYR A 138 -2.07 0.58 6.25
N ALA A 139 -1.66 1.53 5.41
CA ALA A 139 -2.24 1.73 4.09
C ALA A 139 -2.19 0.47 3.22
N LEU A 140 -1.05 -0.23 3.19
CA LEU A 140 -0.93 -1.49 2.47
C LEU A 140 -1.85 -2.59 3.04
N ALA A 141 -2.02 -2.65 4.36
CA ALA A 141 -2.86 -3.65 5.02
C ALA A 141 -4.35 -3.47 4.67
N VAL A 142 -4.84 -2.23 4.66
CA VAL A 142 -6.22 -1.88 4.24
C VAL A 142 -6.50 -2.41 2.83
N GLU A 143 -5.61 -2.12 1.88
CA GLU A 143 -5.82 -2.53 0.49
C GLU A 143 -5.73 -4.05 0.26
N LEU A 144 -5.06 -4.78 1.15
CA LEU A 144 -5.06 -6.24 1.14
C LEU A 144 -6.39 -6.82 1.65
N GLU A 145 -7.08 -6.13 2.55
CA GLU A 145 -8.36 -6.57 3.10
C GLU A 145 -9.51 -6.48 2.09
N HIS A 146 -9.57 -5.39 1.31
CA HIS A 146 -10.66 -5.08 0.39
C HIS A 146 -10.91 -6.10 -0.74
N GLY A 147 -10.03 -7.08 -0.92
CA GLY A 147 -10.20 -8.15 -1.91
C GLY A 147 -10.78 -9.47 -1.39
N ARG A 148 -10.67 -9.75 -0.09
CA ARG A 148 -10.66 -11.14 0.40
C ARG A 148 -12.04 -11.77 0.57
N TYR A 149 -13.00 -11.04 1.14
CA TYR A 149 -14.26 -11.63 1.60
C TYR A 149 -15.38 -11.65 0.55
N ARG A 150 -15.21 -10.94 -0.57
CA ARG A 150 -16.26 -10.78 -1.60
C ARG A 150 -15.79 -11.13 -3.02
N GLY A 151 -14.63 -11.77 -3.17
CA GLY A 151 -14.07 -12.10 -4.48
C GLY A 151 -13.61 -10.88 -5.27
N THR A 152 -13.33 -9.77 -4.58
CA THR A 152 -12.91 -8.48 -5.15
C THR A 152 -11.39 -8.32 -5.17
N ASN A 153 -10.62 -9.38 -4.90
CA ASN A 153 -9.16 -9.36 -4.93
C ASN A 153 -8.64 -9.35 -6.36
N VAL A 154 -8.60 -8.17 -6.95
CA VAL A 154 -8.15 -7.96 -8.33
C VAL A 154 -6.62 -7.89 -8.46
N THR A 155 -5.89 -7.74 -7.35
CA THR A 155 -4.43 -7.65 -7.34
C THR A 155 -3.76 -8.98 -7.01
N ASN A 156 -4.52 -9.99 -6.58
CA ASN A 156 -4.02 -11.22 -5.96
C ASN A 156 -2.93 -10.97 -4.90
N ASN A 157 -3.08 -9.90 -4.12
CA ASN A 157 -2.12 -9.42 -3.13
C ASN A 157 -0.71 -9.08 -3.70
N HIS A 158 -0.60 -8.78 -5.00
CA HIS A 158 0.66 -8.41 -5.61
C HIS A 158 1.21 -7.11 -4.99
N PRO A 159 2.39 -7.11 -4.34
CA PRO A 159 2.83 -6.00 -3.47
C PRO A 159 2.82 -4.62 -4.13
N VAL A 160 3.26 -4.52 -5.39
CA VAL A 160 3.27 -3.25 -6.13
C VAL A 160 1.86 -2.81 -6.54
N LEU A 161 0.97 -3.73 -6.93
CA LEU A 161 -0.38 -3.34 -7.34
C LEU A 161 -1.19 -2.86 -6.13
N THR A 162 -1.05 -3.53 -4.99
CA THR A 162 -1.58 -3.06 -3.70
C THR A 162 -1.09 -1.64 -3.42
N ALA A 163 0.21 -1.37 -3.59
CA ALA A 163 0.75 -0.02 -3.42
C ALA A 163 0.24 1.00 -4.45
N LEU A 164 -0.11 0.60 -5.67
CA LEU A 164 -0.73 1.49 -6.64
C LEU A 164 -2.15 1.90 -6.22
N VAL A 165 -2.92 1.01 -5.59
CA VAL A 165 -4.21 1.37 -5.01
C VAL A 165 -4.03 2.38 -3.86
N VAL A 166 -3.02 2.15 -3.00
CA VAL A 166 -2.64 3.12 -1.95
C VAL A 166 -2.38 4.51 -2.52
N LEU A 167 -1.62 4.59 -3.61
CA LEU A 167 -1.31 5.86 -4.25
C LEU A 167 -2.51 6.52 -4.91
N ALA A 168 -3.47 5.73 -5.41
CA ALA A 168 -4.71 6.28 -5.98
C ALA A 168 -5.47 7.06 -4.90
N HIS A 169 -5.69 6.46 -3.73
CA HIS A 169 -6.35 7.13 -2.61
C HIS A 169 -5.57 8.36 -2.09
N LEU A 170 -4.25 8.23 -1.95
CA LEU A 170 -3.40 9.36 -1.54
C LEU A 170 -3.34 10.51 -2.56
N SER A 171 -3.71 10.25 -3.83
CA SER A 171 -3.81 11.29 -4.85
C SER A 171 -5.09 12.13 -4.72
N GLU A 172 -6.12 11.57 -4.07
CA GLU A 172 -7.39 12.26 -3.77
C GLU A 172 -7.31 13.03 -2.45
N ASP A 173 -6.74 12.42 -1.41
CA ASP A 173 -6.48 13.07 -0.11
C ASP A 173 -5.12 12.64 0.44
N ALA A 174 -4.22 13.60 0.68
CA ALA A 174 -2.91 13.33 1.24
C ALA A 174 -2.93 12.76 2.67
N LEU A 175 -4.08 12.81 3.36
CA LEU A 175 -4.33 12.25 4.69
C LEU A 175 -5.37 11.12 4.66
N TYR A 176 -5.58 10.50 3.48
CA TYR A 176 -6.62 9.49 3.28
C TYR A 176 -6.59 8.40 4.36
N TYR A 177 -5.45 7.77 4.60
CA TYR A 177 -5.35 6.65 5.55
C TYR A 177 -5.46 7.07 7.02
N ALA A 178 -4.92 8.23 7.40
CA ALA A 178 -5.18 8.78 8.73
C ALA A 178 -6.67 9.06 8.99
N ARG A 179 -7.44 9.46 7.96
CA ARG A 179 -8.90 9.62 8.07
C ARG A 179 -9.62 8.28 8.03
N LEU A 180 -9.17 7.36 7.19
CA LEU A 180 -9.78 6.06 6.99
C LEU A 180 -9.74 5.22 8.26
N TRP A 181 -8.63 5.27 9.01
CA TRP A 181 -8.53 4.56 10.28
C TRP A 181 -9.65 4.95 11.26
N VAL A 182 -9.95 6.25 11.35
CA VAL A 182 -11.08 6.72 12.17
C VAL A 182 -12.40 6.19 11.62
N MET A 183 -12.63 6.31 10.31
CA MET A 183 -13.88 5.90 9.67
C MET A 183 -14.16 4.39 9.82
N GLU A 184 -13.15 3.54 9.62
CA GLU A 184 -13.28 2.10 9.76
C GLU A 184 -13.56 1.72 11.21
N THR A 185 -12.83 2.28 12.17
CA THR A 185 -13.07 1.99 13.60
C THR A 185 -14.43 2.51 14.09
N GLU A 186 -14.89 3.67 13.61
CA GLU A 186 -16.27 4.14 13.86
C GLU A 186 -17.31 3.16 13.31
N GLY A 187 -17.07 2.61 12.11
CA GLY A 187 -17.92 1.61 11.49
C GLY A 187 -17.95 0.28 12.26
N GLU A 188 -16.79 -0.20 12.71
CA GLU A 188 -16.66 -1.39 13.56
C GLU A 188 -17.43 -1.21 14.88
N LEU A 189 -17.26 -0.06 15.54
CA LEU A 189 -17.96 0.25 16.77
C LEU A 189 -19.48 0.28 16.56
N LEU A 190 -19.96 0.91 15.48
CA LEU A 190 -21.38 0.93 15.13
C LEU A 190 -21.91 -0.48 14.89
N ASN A 191 -21.20 -1.32 14.14
CA ASN A 191 -21.60 -2.70 13.87
C ASN A 191 -21.68 -3.51 15.17
N ALA A 192 -20.69 -3.40 16.07
CA ALA A 192 -20.70 -4.07 17.36
C ALA A 192 -21.87 -3.61 18.25
N GLN A 193 -22.21 -2.32 18.23
CA GLN A 193 -23.40 -1.80 18.92
C GLN A 193 -24.70 -2.36 18.34
N LEU A 194 -24.81 -2.46 17.01
CA LEU A 194 -25.97 -3.05 16.34
C LEU A 194 -26.12 -4.54 16.67
N ASP A 195 -25.00 -5.25 16.82
CA ASP A 195 -24.94 -6.65 17.25
C ASP A 195 -25.16 -6.84 18.76
N ARG A 196 -25.36 -5.74 19.50
CA ARG A 196 -25.58 -5.70 20.96
C ARG A 196 -24.42 -6.28 21.76
N THR A 197 -23.20 -6.15 21.25
CA THR A 197 -21.98 -6.47 21.98
C THR A 197 -21.96 -5.74 23.32
N PRO A 198 -21.70 -6.42 24.45
CA PRO A 198 -21.66 -5.77 25.76
C PRO A 198 -20.64 -4.62 25.79
N PHE A 199 -20.99 -3.52 26.47
CA PHE A 199 -20.10 -2.35 26.54
C PHE A 199 -18.69 -2.68 27.06
N ALA A 200 -18.56 -3.66 27.95
CA ALA A 200 -17.26 -4.13 28.45
C ALA A 200 -16.34 -4.68 27.35
N GLU A 201 -16.90 -5.22 26.27
CA GLU A 201 -16.18 -5.75 25.12
C GLU A 201 -15.89 -4.67 24.06
N LEU A 202 -16.52 -3.48 24.15
CA LEU A 202 -16.28 -2.35 23.25
C LEU A 202 -15.06 -1.51 23.66
N HIS A 203 -14.49 -1.77 24.84
CA HIS A 203 -13.43 -0.94 25.41
C HIS A 203 -12.20 -0.85 24.48
N GLU A 204 -11.79 -1.98 23.90
CA GLU A 204 -10.66 -2.05 23.00
C GLU A 204 -10.89 -1.22 21.72
N THR A 205 -12.03 -1.38 21.06
CA THR A 205 -12.39 -0.59 19.87
C THR A 205 -12.47 0.91 20.17
N LEU A 206 -12.96 1.30 21.35
CA LEU A 206 -12.98 2.70 21.79
C LEU A 206 -11.56 3.27 21.98
N GLU A 207 -10.62 2.47 22.50
CA GLU A 207 -9.23 2.89 22.61
C GLU A 207 -8.55 3.01 21.24
N VAL A 208 -8.82 2.06 20.33
CA VAL A 208 -8.36 2.16 18.93
C VAL A 208 -8.89 3.43 18.28
N LEU A 209 -10.17 3.75 18.46
CA LEU A 209 -10.78 4.96 17.91
C LEU A 209 -10.06 6.22 18.44
N GLN A 210 -9.81 6.27 19.74
CA GLN A 210 -9.08 7.38 20.35
C GLN A 210 -7.67 7.53 19.77
N ARG A 211 -6.95 6.42 19.55
CA ARG A 211 -5.61 6.43 18.91
C ARG A 211 -5.69 6.91 17.46
N ALA A 212 -6.67 6.44 16.70
CA ALA A 212 -6.90 6.86 15.31
C ALA A 212 -7.19 8.36 15.21
N GLU A 213 -8.04 8.89 16.10
CA GLU A 213 -8.34 10.32 16.17
C GLU A 213 -7.12 11.18 16.52
N GLN A 214 -6.31 10.73 17.48
CA GLN A 214 -5.06 11.39 17.86
C GLN A 214 -4.06 11.40 16.70
N HIS A 215 -3.90 10.25 16.01
CA HIS A 215 -3.05 10.15 14.84
C HIS A 215 -3.51 11.11 13.74
N LYS A 216 -4.80 11.08 13.37
CA LYS A 216 -5.39 12.02 12.40
C LYS A 216 -5.14 13.48 12.78
N ALA A 217 -5.34 13.85 14.04
CA ALA A 217 -5.13 15.20 14.52
C ALA A 217 -3.65 15.63 14.42
N GLN A 218 -2.71 14.76 14.77
CA GLN A 218 -1.28 15.00 14.62
C GLN A 218 -0.91 15.22 13.15
N ARG A 219 -1.38 14.35 12.25
CA ARG A 219 -1.06 14.43 10.82
C ARG A 219 -1.64 15.70 10.18
N ILE A 220 -2.85 16.11 10.59
CA ILE A 220 -3.42 17.41 10.19
C ILE A 220 -2.54 18.57 10.68
N ALA A 221 -2.14 18.57 11.95
CA ALA A 221 -1.31 19.63 12.51
C ALA A 221 0.04 19.74 11.77
N GLU A 222 0.69 18.62 11.45
CA GLU A 222 1.93 18.58 10.67
C GLU A 222 1.74 19.16 9.26
N LYS A 223 0.65 18.82 8.56
CA LYS A 223 0.35 19.35 7.22
C LYS A 223 0.06 20.84 7.24
N VAL A 224 -0.70 21.32 8.23
CA VAL A 224 -1.02 22.74 8.39
C VAL A 224 0.24 23.54 8.74
N ALA A 225 1.11 23.00 9.60
CA ALA A 225 2.37 23.66 9.95
C ALA A 225 3.39 23.71 8.79
N ALA A 226 3.27 22.82 7.80
CA ALA A 226 4.14 22.74 6.64
C ALA A 226 3.59 23.46 5.38
N ALA A 227 2.36 23.99 5.45
CA ALA A 227 1.71 24.76 4.39
C ALA A 227 2.18 26.22 4.38
#